data_AF-A0A3L6JI72-F1
#
_entry.id   AF-A0A3L6JI72-F1
#
_cell.length_a   1.000
_cell.length_b   1.000
_cell.length_c   1.000
_cell.angle_alpha   90.00
_cell.angle_beta   90.00
_cell.angle_gamma   90.00
#
_symmetry.space_group_name_H-M   'P 1'
#
loop_
_entity.id
_entity.type
_entity.pdbx_description
1 polymer ?
#
loop_
_entity_poly.entity_id
_entity_poly.type
_entity_poly.pdbx_seq_one_letter_code
_entity_poly.pdbx_strand_id
1 'polypeptide(L)'
;MEFCEKCGALMLPKKGEKKKKAVLKCRECGWEKAVKKAPEYHVDYRVSHTPREKIVVVDKEATGEEEEVTEDERRERNKEVLEFYEDEGEPEG
;
A
#
# COMPACT_ATOMS: atom_id res chain seq x y z
N MET A 1 9.05 23.23 21.67
CA MET A 1 7.88 23.13 22.57
C MET A 1 8.21 23.90 23.83
N GLU A 2 7.32 24.79 24.28
CA GLU A 2 7.49 25.52 25.55
C GLU A 2 6.31 25.22 26.46
N PHE A 3 6.58 25.13 27.76
CA PHE A 3 5.57 24.97 28.80
C PHE A 3 5.28 26.33 29.44
N CYS A 4 4.06 26.51 29.93
CA CYS A 4 3.68 27.74 30.60
C CYS A 4 4.38 27.86 31.96
N GLU A 5 4.99 29.00 32.24
CA GLU A 5 5.68 29.27 33.51
C GLU A 5 4.75 29.35 34.72
N LYS A 6 3.44 29.54 34.50
CA LYS A 6 2.44 29.64 35.59
C LYS A 6 1.83 28.30 35.99
N CYS A 7 1.56 27.42 35.03
CA CYS A 7 0.80 26.19 35.28
C CYS A 7 1.48 24.92 34.74
N GLY A 8 2.60 25.05 34.04
CA GLY A 8 3.32 23.90 33.47
C GLY A 8 2.65 23.27 32.25
N ALA A 9 1.48 23.75 31.80
CA ALA A 9 0.81 23.20 30.62
C ALA A 9 1.52 23.52 29.31
N LEU A 10 1.40 22.62 28.33
CA LEU A 10 1.97 22.79 26.98
C LEU A 10 1.35 24.01 26.29
N MET A 11 2.18 24.93 25.79
CA MET A 11 1.69 26.09 25.05
C MET A 11 1.55 25.79 23.56
N LEU A 12 0.46 26.28 22.96
CA LEU A 12 0.15 26.03 21.55
C LEU A 12 0.31 27.30 20.71
N PRO A 13 0.85 27.21 19.48
CA PRO A 13 0.95 28.35 18.59
C PRO A 13 -0.43 28.81 18.13
N LYS A 14 -0.72 30.10 18.35
CA LYS A 14 -1.87 30.79 17.78
C LYS A 14 -1.44 31.38 16.43
N LYS A 15 -2.06 30.91 15.34
CA LYS A 15 -1.82 31.46 13.99
C LYS A 15 -2.35 32.89 13.94
N GLY A 16 -1.47 33.87 14.08
CA GLY A 16 -1.74 35.22 13.60
C GLY A 16 -1.60 35.23 12.08
N GLU A 17 -2.56 35.84 11.38
CA GLU A 17 -2.62 35.94 9.91
C GLU A 17 -1.37 36.60 9.27
N LYS A 18 -0.48 37.19 10.07
CA LYS A 18 0.71 37.91 9.61
C LYS A 18 1.98 37.19 10.02
N LYS A 19 2.73 36.75 9.01
CA LYS A 19 4.00 35.99 8.98
C LYS A 19 5.20 36.53 9.81
N LYS A 20 5.01 37.32 10.88
CA LYS A 20 6.12 37.99 11.59
C LYS A 20 6.20 37.76 13.10
N LYS A 21 5.15 37.28 13.77
CA LYS A 21 5.20 37.00 15.22
C LYS A 21 4.37 35.75 15.53
N ALA A 22 5.04 34.63 15.79
CA ALA A 22 4.37 33.45 16.32
C ALA A 22 4.09 33.71 17.80
N VAL A 23 2.84 33.58 18.23
CA VAL A 23 2.43 33.73 19.63
C VAL A 23 2.05 32.36 20.14
N LEU A 24 2.65 31.93 21.25
CA LEU A 24 2.23 30.73 21.96
C LEU A 24 1.20 31.14 23.01
N LYS A 25 0.09 30.41 23.09
CA LYS A 25 -0.96 30.60 24.11
C LYS A 25 -1.08 29.34 24.97
N CYS A 26 -1.12 29.53 26.28
CA CYS A 26 -1.47 28.48 27.23
C CYS A 26 -2.98 28.18 27.17
N ARG A 27 -3.34 26.91 27.09
CA ARG A 27 -4.75 26.48 27.10
C ARG A 27 -5.41 26.58 28.47
N GLU A 28 -4.65 26.42 29.56
CA GLU A 28 -5.20 26.36 30.92
C GLU A 28 -5.34 27.75 31.56
N CYS A 29 -4.27 28.55 31.58
CA CYS A 29 -4.27 29.86 32.24
C CYS A 29 -4.39 31.05 31.28
N GLY A 30 -4.37 30.81 29.96
CA GLY A 30 -4.50 31.85 28.95
C GLY A 30 -3.26 32.71 28.71
N TRP A 31 -2.12 32.44 29.38
CA TRP A 31 -0.87 33.19 29.20
C TRP A 31 -0.37 33.15 27.76
N GLU A 32 0.12 34.28 27.25
CA GLU A 32 0.60 34.42 25.88
C GLU A 32 2.09 34.83 25.85
N LYS A 33 2.89 34.15 25.02
CA LYS A 33 4.33 34.41 24.84
C LYS A 33 4.62 34.66 23.37
N ALA A 34 5.28 35.77 23.07
CA ALA A 34 5.73 36.05 21.71
C ALA A 34 7.05 35.33 21.43
N VAL A 35 7.07 34.45 20.42
CA VAL A 35 8.27 33.75 19.97
C VAL A 35 8.72 34.26 18.60
N LYS A 36 10.03 34.48 18.45
CA LYS A 36 10.64 35.01 17.21
C LYS A 36 10.62 34.00 16.06
N LYS A 37 10.62 32.71 16.38
CA LYS A 37 10.49 31.60 15.42
C LYS A 37 9.34 30.71 15.86
N ALA A 38 8.48 30.32 14.91
CA ALA A 38 7.48 29.29 15.17
C ALA A 38 8.20 27.95 15.39
N PRO A 39 7.90 27.19 16.47
CA PRO A 39 8.41 25.84 16.59
C PRO A 39 7.84 24.98 15.46
N GLU A 40 8.73 24.34 14.70
CA GLU A 40 8.39 23.41 13.62
C GLU A 40 8.12 22.04 14.26
N TYR A 41 6.88 21.55 14.10
CA TYR A 41 6.44 20.29 14.66
C TYR A 41 6.48 19.22 13.57
N HIS A 42 7.24 18.14 13.80
CA HIS A 42 7.23 16.94 12.96
C HIS A 42 6.52 15.82 13.72
N VAL A 43 5.64 15.10 13.03
CA VAL A 43 4.95 13.93 13.56
C VAL A 43 5.65 12.69 13.00
N ASP A 44 6.39 11.99 13.84
CA ASP A 44 7.07 10.75 13.46
C ASP A 44 6.19 9.54 13.83
N TYR A 45 5.83 8.75 12.82
CA TYR A 45 5.14 7.46 13.03
C TYR A 45 6.15 6.33 12.88
N ARG A 46 6.36 5.55 13.95
CA ARG A 46 7.05 4.25 13.85
C ARG A 46 6.04 3.19 13.42
N VAL A 47 6.03 2.88 12.12
CA VAL A 47 5.27 1.74 11.60
C VAL A 47 6.07 0.47 11.86
N SER A 48 5.66 -0.32 12.85
CA SER A 48 6.23 -1.64 13.11
C SER A 48 5.62 -2.66 12.15
N HIS A 49 6.41 -3.19 11.21
CA HIS A 49 5.97 -4.31 10.39
C HIS A 49 6.04 -5.60 11.21
N THR A 50 4.89 -6.21 11.48
CA THR A 50 4.81 -7.60 11.97
C THR A 50 4.73 -8.54 10.76
N PRO A 51 5.49 -9.64 10.73
CA PRO A 51 5.34 -10.63 9.67
C PRO A 51 3.90 -11.15 9.65
N ARG A 52 3.22 -11.00 8.51
CA ARG A 52 1.90 -11.57 8.27
C ARG A 52 2.04 -13.05 7.89
N GLU A 53 0.94 -13.79 8.04
CA GLU A 53 0.84 -15.24 7.86
C GLU A 53 1.62 -15.76 6.64
N LYS A 54 2.31 -16.89 6.81
CA LYS A 54 3.12 -17.51 5.75
C LYS A 54 2.22 -18.36 4.87
N ILE A 55 2.31 -18.19 3.55
CA ILE A 55 1.64 -19.05 2.59
C ILE A 55 2.52 -20.29 2.39
N VAL A 56 1.93 -21.48 2.56
CA VAL A 56 2.60 -22.74 2.28
C VAL A 56 2.48 -23.00 0.78
N VAL A 57 3.62 -23.01 0.08
CA VAL A 57 3.69 -23.48 -1.31
C VAL A 57 3.83 -25.00 -1.23
N VAL A 58 2.77 -25.71 -1.63
CA VAL A 58 2.81 -27.16 -1.83
C VAL A 58 3.05 -27.37 -3.30
N ASP A 59 4.25 -27.84 -3.66
CA ASP A 59 4.46 -28.43 -4.97
C ASP A 59 3.53 -29.63 -5.05
N LYS A 60 2.60 -29.60 -6.00
CA LYS A 60 1.90 -30.83 -6.37
C LYS A 60 2.99 -31.73 -6.94
N GLU A 61 3.50 -32.67 -6.14
CA GLU A 61 4.01 -33.91 -6.72
C GLU A 61 2.95 -34.32 -7.74
N ALA A 62 3.33 -34.43 -9.01
CA ALA A 62 2.44 -34.48 -10.15
C ALA A 62 1.35 -35.55 -9.98
N THR A 63 0.24 -35.19 -9.33
CA THR A 63 -0.99 -35.99 -9.28
C THR A 63 -1.94 -35.55 -10.39
N GLY A 64 -1.40 -34.96 -11.45
CA GLY A 64 -1.94 -35.18 -12.77
C GLY A 64 -1.00 -36.21 -13.39
N GLU A 65 -1.51 -37.38 -13.72
CA GLU A 65 -0.89 -38.22 -14.72
C GLU A 65 -0.83 -37.37 -16.00
N GLU A 66 0.25 -36.61 -16.16
CA GLU A 66 0.69 -36.14 -17.44
C GLU A 66 1.13 -37.41 -18.16
N GLU A 67 0.18 -38.19 -18.68
CA GLU A 67 0.51 -39.25 -19.62
C GLU A 67 1.36 -38.59 -20.69
N GLU A 68 2.62 -39.03 -20.82
CA GLU A 68 3.51 -38.56 -21.87
C GLU A 68 2.91 -39.03 -23.20
N VAL A 69 2.05 -38.19 -23.76
CA VAL A 69 1.41 -38.44 -25.07
C VAL A 69 2.51 -38.54 -26.10
N THR A 70 2.53 -39.63 -26.87
CA THR A 70 3.54 -39.83 -27.90
C THR A 70 3.42 -38.75 -28.98
N GLU A 71 4.53 -38.44 -29.67
CA GLU A 71 4.52 -37.43 -30.74
C GLU A 71 3.54 -37.78 -31.88
N ASP A 72 3.28 -39.06 -32.11
CA ASP A 72 2.31 -39.52 -33.10
C ASP A 72 0.86 -39.27 -32.64
N GLU A 73 0.50 -39.58 -31.39
CA GLU A 73 -0.82 -39.25 -30.83
C GLU A 73 -1.05 -37.73 -30.80
N ARG A 74 -0.01 -36.96 -30.48
CA ARG A 74 -0.08 -35.49 -30.52
C ARG A 74 -0.34 -34.97 -31.94
N ARG A 75 0.29 -35.59 -32.94
CA ARG A 75 0.10 -35.28 -34.37
C ARG A 75 -1.30 -35.64 -34.84
N GLU A 76 -1.81 -36.80 -34.47
CA GLU A 76 -3.16 -37.24 -34.83
C GLU A 76 -4.22 -36.30 -34.26
N ARG A 77 -4.13 -35.96 -32.97
CA ARG A 77 -5.04 -34.98 -32.35
C ARG A 77 -4.98 -33.62 -33.02
N ASN A 78 -3.78 -33.17 -33.41
CA ASN A 78 -3.63 -31.90 -34.12
C ASN A 78 -4.23 -31.94 -35.53
N LYS A 79 -4.11 -33.08 -36.23
CA LYS A 79 -4.70 -33.32 -37.54
C LYS A 79 -6.23 -33.33 -37.46
N GLU A 80 -6.81 -34.03 -36.49
CA GLU A 80 -8.26 -34.09 -36.27
C GLU A 80 -8.85 -32.70 -36.01
N VAL A 81 -8.19 -31.90 -35.18
CA VAL A 81 -8.61 -30.51 -34.92
C VAL A 81 -8.59 -29.69 -36.21
N LEU A 82 -7.55 -29.83 -37.05
CA LEU A 82 -7.45 -29.09 -38.31
C LEU A 82 -8.52 -29.51 -39.33
N GLU A 83 -8.79 -30.81 -39.45
CA GLU A 83 -9.85 -31.34 -40.34
C GLU A 83 -11.23 -30.82 -39.94
N PHE A 84 -11.53 -30.73 -38.64
CA PHE A 84 -12.78 -30.14 -38.15
C PHE A 84 -12.95 -28.67 -38.59
N TYR A 85 -11.88 -27.87 -38.53
CA TYR A 85 -11.92 -26.48 -38.99
C TYR A 85 -11.95 -26.35 -40.52
N GLU A 86 -11.46 -27.32 -41.27
CA GLU A 86 -11.58 -27.34 -42.74
C GLU A 86 -12.99 -27.75 -43.18
N ASP A 87 -13.63 -28.68 -42.46
CA ASP A 87 -15.00 -29.17 -42.75
C ASP A 87 -16.08 -28.17 -42.29
N GLU A 88 -15.91 -27.56 -41.11
CA GLU A 88 -16.82 -26.49 -40.63
C GLU A 88 -16.45 -25.09 -41.18
N GLY A 89 -15.32 -24.98 -41.88
CA GLY A 89 -14.73 -23.72 -42.34
C GLY A 89 -14.91 -23.42 -43.83
N GLU A 90 -15.90 -24.01 -44.52
CA GLU A 90 -16.47 -23.33 -45.69
C GLU A 90 -17.43 -22.24 -45.20
N PRO A 91 -17.02 -20.96 -45.06
CA PRO A 91 -18.01 -19.90 -45.05
C PRO A 91 -18.68 -19.92 -46.43
N GLU A 92 -19.97 -20.27 -46.47
CA GLU A 92 -20.80 -19.94 -47.63
C GLU A 92 -20.58 -18.46 -47.96
N GLY A 93 -20.01 -18.21 -49.14
CA GLY A 93 -19.78 -16.88 -49.71
C GLY A 93 -21.05 -16.22 -50.21
#